data_AF-A0A7I4Z243-F1
#
_entry.id   AF-A0A7I4Z243-F1
#
_cell.length_a   1.000
_cell.length_b   1.000
_cell.length_c   1.000
_cell.angle_alpha   90.00
_cell.angle_beta   90.00
_cell.angle_gamma   90.00
#
_symmetry.space_group_name_H-M   'P 1'
#
loop_
_entity.id
_entity.type
_entity.pdbx_description
1 polymer ?
#
loop_
_entity_poly.entity_id
_entity_poly.type
_entity_poly.pdbx_seq_one_letter_code
_entity_poly.pdbx_strand_id
1 'polypeptide(L)'
;MSLHFYKRPIISSATALKDLVTRYREYTTKVDFPSIDEVTYEQCGSAIVLLESGIREINVGTEKLQRLYNKIREEHKLVKKKTERKEVMLEIEQIEEDSNLHAILADADELGFMLRALTKQSARGTD
;
A
#
# COMPACT_ATOMS: atom_id res chain seq x y z
N MET A 1 -24.74 15.92 0.24
CA MET A 1 -23.80 15.25 -0.71
C MET A 1 -23.62 13.83 -0.21
N SER A 2 -23.51 12.83 -1.08
CA SER A 2 -23.43 11.42 -0.66
C SER A 2 -22.02 10.89 -0.86
N LEU A 3 -21.29 10.58 0.22
CA LEU A 3 -19.98 9.93 0.14
C LEU A 3 -20.09 8.44 -0.18
N HIS A 4 -21.32 7.92 -0.29
CA HIS A 4 -21.62 6.57 -0.75
C HIS A 4 -20.88 6.20 -2.05
N PHE A 5 -20.68 7.15 -2.97
CA PHE A 5 -19.95 6.91 -4.22
C PHE A 5 -18.45 6.67 -4.03
N TYR A 6 -17.86 7.15 -2.92
CA TYR A 6 -16.44 6.93 -2.58
C TYR A 6 -16.23 5.70 -1.70
N LYS A 7 -17.26 5.29 -0.95
CA LYS A 7 -17.19 4.14 -0.03
C LYS A 7 -16.70 2.86 -0.71
N ARG A 8 -17.37 2.44 -1.79
CA ARG A 8 -16.99 1.22 -2.53
C ARG A 8 -15.58 1.28 -3.11
N PRO A 9 -15.20 2.35 -3.84
CA PRO A 9 -13.83 2.49 -4.34
C PRO A 9 -12.77 2.42 -3.24
N ILE A 10 -12.96 3.12 -2.12
CA ILE A 10 -11.98 3.15 -1.02
C ILE A 10 -11.83 1.76 -0.40
N ILE A 11 -12.94 1.10 -0.06
CA ILE A 11 -12.90 -0.25 0.51
C ILE A 11 -12.24 -1.24 -0.46
N SER A 12 -12.62 -1.22 -1.74
CA SER A 12 -12.03 -2.11 -2.74
C SER A 12 -10.54 -1.87 -2.95
N SER A 13 -10.09 -0.62 -2.97
CA SER A 13 -8.67 -0.27 -3.08
C SER A 13 -7.88 -0.66 -1.82
N ALA A 14 -8.47 -0.47 -0.63
CA ALA A 14 -7.86 -0.90 0.63
C ALA A 14 -7.68 -2.42 0.67
N THR A 15 -8.70 -3.20 0.30
CA THR A 15 -8.61 -4.66 0.19
C THR A 15 -7.52 -5.09 -0.78
N ALA A 16 -7.49 -4.52 -1.99
CA ALA A 16 -6.46 -4.86 -2.97
C ALA A 16 -5.04 -4.53 -2.48
N LEU A 17 -4.85 -3.40 -1.79
CA LEU A 17 -3.57 -3.02 -1.21
C LEU A 17 -3.17 -3.99 -0.08
N LYS A 18 -4.12 -4.40 0.77
CA LYS A 18 -3.89 -5.43 1.80
C LYS A 18 -3.45 -6.77 1.21
N ASP A 19 -4.07 -7.20 0.12
CA ASP A 19 -3.71 -8.45 -0.56
C ASP A 19 -2.29 -8.39 -1.13
N LEU A 20 -1.93 -7.25 -1.75
CA LEU A 20 -0.57 -7.01 -2.23
C LEU A 20 0.44 -7.03 -1.07
N VAL A 21 0.15 -6.32 0.02
CA VAL A 21 1.01 -6.29 1.21
C VAL A 21 1.22 -7.69 1.76
N THR A 22 0.15 -8.46 1.89
CA THR A 22 0.22 -9.84 2.41
C THR A 22 1.09 -10.71 1.51
N ARG A 23 0.86 -10.66 0.19
CA ARG A 23 1.65 -11.43 -0.78
C ARG A 23 3.12 -11.07 -0.77
N TYR A 24 3.44 -9.78 -0.71
CA TYR A 24 4.84 -9.34 -0.81
C TYR A 24 5.61 -9.42 0.52
N ARG A 25 4.92 -9.54 1.66
CA ARG A 25 5.53 -9.70 2.99
C ARG A 25 6.36 -10.97 3.10
N GLU A 26 6.02 -12.04 2.39
CA GLU A 26 6.80 -13.28 2.40
C GLU A 26 8.24 -13.08 1.89
N TYR A 27 8.43 -12.16 0.94
CA TYR A 27 9.74 -11.83 0.37
C TYR A 27 10.61 -10.93 1.25
N THR A 28 10.12 -10.48 2.41
CA THR A 28 10.99 -9.79 3.38
C THR A 28 11.82 -10.75 4.23
N THR A 29 11.52 -12.05 4.16
CA THR A 29 12.27 -13.10 4.85
C THR A 29 13.63 -13.31 4.16
N LYS A 30 14.72 -13.40 4.95
CA LYS A 30 16.04 -13.73 4.40
C LYS A 30 16.00 -15.11 3.74
N VAL A 31 16.48 -15.20 2.50
CA VAL A 31 16.69 -16.46 1.79
C VAL A 31 18.19 -16.71 1.76
N ASP A 32 18.64 -17.80 2.39
CA ASP A 32 20.03 -18.23 2.33
C ASP A 32 20.24 -19.09 1.07
N PHE A 33 21.09 -18.61 0.16
CA PHE A 33 21.52 -19.39 -1.00
C PHE A 33 22.87 -20.06 -0.70
N PRO A 34 22.92 -21.40 -0.59
CA PRO A 34 24.13 -22.12 -0.18
C PRO A 34 25.26 -22.11 -1.22
N SER A 35 24.97 -21.83 -2.49
CA SER A 35 25.99 -21.62 -3.54
C SER A 35 25.45 -20.72 -4.64
N ILE A 36 26.26 -19.75 -5.10
CA ILE A 36 25.93 -18.90 -6.25
C ILE A 36 26.42 -19.61 -7.52
N ASP A 37 25.51 -20.26 -8.24
CA ASP A 37 25.72 -20.68 -9.62
C ASP A 37 24.95 -19.77 -10.60
N GLU A 38 25.17 -19.94 -11.90
CA GLU A 38 24.58 -19.09 -12.95
C GLU A 38 23.04 -19.12 -12.91
N VAL A 39 22.45 -20.28 -12.63
CA VAL A 39 21.00 -20.46 -12.49
C VAL A 39 20.46 -19.69 -11.27
N THR A 40 21.17 -19.77 -10.14
CA THR A 40 20.83 -19.08 -8.90
C THR A 40 20.96 -17.57 -9.07
N TYR A 41 21.94 -17.10 -9.83
CA TYR A 41 22.14 -15.69 -10.16
C TYR A 41 21.00 -15.13 -11.03
N GLU A 42 20.61 -15.83 -12.10
CA GLU A 42 19.48 -15.42 -12.96
C GLU A 42 18.14 -15.42 -12.20
N GLN A 43 17.94 -16.42 -11.33
CA GLN A 43 16.78 -16.49 -10.45
C GLN A 43 16.74 -15.30 -9.46
N CYS A 44 17.89 -14.94 -8.88
CA CYS A 44 18.01 -13.76 -8.02
C CYS A 44 17.68 -12.47 -8.78
N GLY A 45 18.22 -12.29 -9.99
CA GLY A 45 17.94 -11.12 -10.83
C GLY A 45 16.44 -10.99 -11.15
N SER A 46 15.81 -12.10 -11.53
CA SER A 46 14.37 -12.15 -11.82
C SER A 46 13.52 -11.85 -10.59
N ALA A 47 13.90 -12.38 -9.42
CA ALA A 47 13.24 -12.09 -8.16
C ALA A 47 13.36 -10.60 -7.78
N ILE A 48 14.54 -9.99 -7.95
CA ILE A 48 14.75 -8.56 -7.69
C ILE A 48 13.83 -7.71 -8.58
N VAL A 49 13.73 -8.00 -9.88
CA VAL A 49 12.85 -7.27 -10.81
C VAL A 49 11.38 -7.39 -10.39
N LEU A 50 10.93 -8.58 -9.98
CA LEU A 50 9.58 -8.79 -9.47
C LEU A 50 9.32 -7.99 -8.19
N LEU A 51 10.28 -7.96 -7.25
CA LEU A 51 10.17 -7.17 -6.02
C LEU A 51 10.13 -5.66 -6.32
N GLU A 52 10.95 -5.18 -7.24
CA GLU A 52 10.90 -3.78 -7.66
C GLU A 52 9.56 -3.40 -8.30
N SER A 53 8.98 -4.29 -9.11
CA SER A 53 7.63 -4.11 -9.65
C SER A 53 6.59 -4.06 -8.54
N GLY A 54 6.62 -5.01 -7.61
CA GLY A 54 5.73 -5.06 -6.45
C GLY A 54 5.82 -3.80 -5.58
N ILE A 55 7.04 -3.32 -5.29
CA ILE A 55 7.26 -2.05 -4.58
C ILE A 55 6.57 -0.91 -5.33
N ARG A 56 6.72 -0.81 -6.66
CA ARG A 56 6.05 0.26 -7.45
C ARG A 56 4.54 0.16 -7.34
N GLU A 57 3.96 -1.03 -7.45
CA GLU A 57 2.52 -1.25 -7.34
C GLU A 57 1.99 -0.85 -5.96
N ILE A 58 2.69 -1.23 -4.88
CA ILE A 58 2.34 -0.85 -3.50
C ILE A 58 2.38 0.67 -3.34
N ASN A 59 3.42 1.36 -3.81
CA ASN A 59 3.51 2.81 -3.72
C ASN A 59 2.37 3.51 -4.49
N VAL A 60 2.12 3.09 -5.74
CA VAL A 60 1.07 3.68 -6.58
C VAL A 60 -0.31 3.43 -5.97
N GLY A 61 -0.56 2.23 -5.43
CA GLY A 61 -1.79 1.89 -4.73
C GLY A 61 -2.01 2.76 -3.49
N THR A 62 -0.97 2.90 -2.67
CA THR A 62 -0.96 3.75 -1.47
C THR A 62 -1.26 5.21 -1.82
N GLU A 63 -0.57 5.79 -2.80
CA GLU A 63 -0.80 7.16 -3.26
C GLU A 63 -2.23 7.38 -3.76
N LYS A 64 -2.77 6.45 -4.57
CA LYS A 64 -4.13 6.56 -5.11
C LYS A 64 -5.17 6.50 -4.01
N LEU A 65 -5.02 5.57 -3.07
CA LEU A 65 -5.91 5.42 -1.92
C LEU A 65 -5.87 6.67 -1.02
N GLN A 66 -4.68 7.18 -0.74
CA GLN A 66 -4.50 8.42 0.03
C GLN A 66 -5.15 9.62 -0.67
N ARG A 67 -5.03 9.74 -1.99
CA ARG A 67 -5.67 10.82 -2.78
C ARG A 67 -7.20 10.74 -2.69
N LEU A 68 -7.79 9.54 -2.83
CA LEU A 68 -9.24 9.36 -2.70
C LEU A 68 -9.72 9.77 -1.31
N TYR A 69 -8.99 9.36 -0.27
CA TYR A 69 -9.31 9.72 1.11
C TYR A 69 -9.14 11.23 1.38
N ASN A 70 -8.08 11.86 0.88
CA ASN A 70 -7.89 13.30 1.03
C ASN A 70 -9.03 14.09 0.36
N LYS A 71 -9.51 13.62 -0.80
CA LYS A 71 -10.63 14.24 -1.51
C LYS A 71 -11.91 14.27 -0.66
N ILE A 72 -12.29 13.16 -0.01
CA ILE A 72 -13.48 13.14 0.86
C ILE A 72 -13.31 14.07 2.08
N ARG A 73 -12.09 14.19 2.63
CA ARG A 73 -11.80 15.15 3.71
C ARG A 73 -11.89 16.60 3.27
N GLU A 74 -11.46 16.91 2.04
CA GLU A 74 -11.60 18.24 1.46
C GLU A 74 -13.06 18.60 1.22
N GLU A 75 -13.85 17.66 0.66
CA GLU A 75 -15.30 17.83 0.49
C GLU A 75 -15.98 18.14 1.82
N HIS A 76 -15.62 17.44 2.92
CA HIS A 76 -16.10 17.75 4.26
C HIS A 76 -15.80 19.19 4.72
N LYS A 77 -14.59 19.71 4.47
CA LYS A 77 -14.22 21.10 4.83
C LYS A 77 -15.08 22.14 4.10
N LEU A 78 -15.53 21.84 2.90
CA LEU A 78 -16.33 22.74 2.06
C LEU A 78 -17.82 22.79 2.48
N VAL A 79 -18.31 21.83 3.27
CA VAL A 79 -19.69 21.81 3.74
C VAL A 79 -19.93 22.95 4.74
N LYS A 80 -20.77 23.93 4.36
CA LYS A 80 -21.07 25.12 5.19
C LYS A 80 -22.08 24.84 6.30
N LYS A 81 -23.04 23.95 6.06
CA LYS A 81 -24.13 23.66 7.01
C LYS A 81 -23.68 22.66 8.07
N LYS A 82 -23.87 23.01 9.34
CA LYS A 82 -23.39 22.22 10.49
C LYS A 82 -23.94 20.79 10.54
N THR A 83 -25.22 20.59 10.19
CA THR A 83 -25.87 19.27 10.23
C THR A 83 -25.31 18.35 9.14
N GLU A 84 -25.27 18.83 7.90
CA GLU A 84 -24.68 18.11 6.76
C GLU A 84 -23.19 17.83 6.99
N ARG A 85 -22.46 18.75 7.62
CA ARG A 85 -21.06 18.53 7.97
C ARG A 85 -20.89 17.35 8.93
N LYS A 86 -21.77 17.22 9.93
CA LYS A 86 -21.76 16.09 10.87
C LYS A 86 -22.09 14.77 10.17
N GLU A 87 -23.08 14.75 9.27
CA GLU A 87 -23.44 13.56 8.49
C GLU A 87 -22.26 13.10 7.62
N VAL A 88 -21.62 14.03 6.91
CA VAL A 88 -20.43 13.75 6.09
C VAL A 88 -19.27 13.25 6.95
N MET A 89 -19.06 13.79 8.15
CA MET A 89 -18.03 13.31 9.07
C MET A 89 -18.27 11.86 9.51
N LEU A 90 -19.51 11.50 9.88
CA LEU A 90 -19.88 10.12 10.23
C LEU A 90 -19.70 9.16 9.06
N GLU A 91 -20.03 9.59 7.83
CA GLU A 91 -19.78 8.79 6.62
C GLU A 91 -18.27 8.55 6.39
N ILE A 92 -17.40 9.54 6.69
CA ILE A 92 -15.94 9.38 6.61
C ILE A 92 -15.44 8.39 7.66
N GLU A 93 -15.87 8.53 8.91
CA GLU A 93 -15.50 7.62 10.02
C GLU A 93 -15.90 6.17 9.69
N GLN A 94 -17.10 5.96 9.15
CA GLN A 94 -17.52 4.62 8.72
C GLN A 94 -16.66 4.07 7.58
N ILE A 95 -16.25 4.92 6.62
CA ILE A 95 -15.34 4.49 5.54
C ILE A 95 -13.98 4.09 6.12
N GLU A 96 -13.43 4.85 7.06
CA GLU A 96 -12.16 4.55 7.72
C GLU A 96 -12.22 3.20 8.44
N GLU A 97 -13.30 2.95 9.19
CA GLU A 97 -13.52 1.73 9.94
C GLU A 97 -13.72 0.52 9.02
N ASP A 98 -14.60 0.64 8.02
CA ASP A 98 -14.91 -0.44 7.07
C ASP A 98 -13.70 -0.84 6.20
N SER A 99 -12.83 0.12 5.90
CA SER A 99 -11.66 -0.11 5.05
C SER A 99 -10.39 -0.44 5.85
N ASN A 100 -10.37 -0.24 7.17
CA ASN A 100 -9.17 -0.29 8.00
C ASN A 100 -8.01 0.54 7.39
N LEU A 101 -8.36 1.72 6.84
CA LEU A 101 -7.53 2.50 5.94
C LEU A 101 -6.13 2.77 6.49
N HIS A 102 -6.07 3.30 7.72
CA HIS A 102 -4.82 3.76 8.32
C HIS A 102 -3.85 2.62 8.60
N ALA A 103 -4.35 1.46 9.03
CA ALA A 103 -3.53 0.29 9.25
C ALA A 103 -2.93 -0.21 7.93
N ILE A 104 -3.74 -0.29 6.87
CA ILE A 104 -3.27 -0.78 5.56
C ILE A 104 -2.24 0.15 4.94
N LEU A 105 -2.42 1.48 5.06
CA LEU A 105 -1.43 2.45 4.60
C LEU A 105 -0.11 2.31 5.37
N ALA A 106 -0.18 2.14 6.70
CA ALA A 106 1.01 1.94 7.52
C ALA A 106 1.74 0.63 7.18
N ASP A 107 1.01 -0.47 7.03
CA ASP A 107 1.58 -1.78 6.63
C ASP A 107 2.23 -1.70 5.23
N ALA A 108 1.62 -0.98 4.30
CA ALA A 108 2.14 -0.77 2.94
C ALA A 108 3.44 0.04 2.95
N ASP A 109 3.51 1.12 3.73
CA ASP A 109 4.71 1.93 3.89
C ASP A 109 5.85 1.14 4.56
N GLU A 110 5.54 0.37 5.61
CA GLU A 110 6.50 -0.50 6.29
C GLU A 110 7.08 -1.55 5.34
N LEU A 111 6.21 -2.25 4.59
CA LEU A 111 6.63 -3.24 3.61
C LEU A 111 7.46 -2.61 2.49
N GLY A 112 7.02 -1.46 1.98
CA GLY A 112 7.77 -0.71 0.98
C GLY A 112 9.18 -0.33 1.46
N PHE A 113 9.33 0.02 2.73
CA PHE A 113 10.64 0.27 3.34
C PHE A 113 11.50 -0.99 3.43
N MET A 114 10.95 -2.09 3.95
CA MET A 114 11.66 -3.37 4.08
C MET A 114 12.16 -3.90 2.74
N LEU A 115 11.31 -3.93 1.72
CA LEU A 115 11.67 -4.43 0.39
C LEU A 115 12.75 -3.57 -0.26
N ARG A 116 12.69 -2.24 -0.12
CA ARG A 116 13.74 -1.33 -0.62
C ARG A 116 15.07 -1.52 0.12
N ALA A 117 15.03 -1.84 1.41
CA ALA A 117 16.24 -2.11 2.19
C ALA A 117 16.92 -3.40 1.71
N LEU A 118 16.13 -4.44 1.42
CA LEU A 118 16.61 -5.71 0.89
C LEU A 118 17.25 -5.55 -0.50
N THR A 119 16.57 -4.88 -1.43
CA THR A 119 17.14 -4.67 -2.79
C THR A 119 18.42 -3.85 -2.76
N LYS A 120 18.54 -2.87 -1.84
CA LYS A 120 19.79 -2.12 -1.62
C LYS A 120 20.92 -2.95 -1.01
N GLN A 121 20.62 -3.91 -0.13
CA GLN A 121 21.64 -4.80 0.43
C GLN A 121 22.15 -5.78 -0.63
N SER A 122 21.27 -6.35 -1.45
CA SER A 122 21.68 -7.24 -2.55
C SER A 122 22.55 -6.53 -3.59
N ALA A 123 22.35 -5.22 -3.81
CA ALA A 123 23.18 -4.42 -4.71
C ALA A 123 24.57 -4.04 -4.15
N ARG A 124 24.83 -4.26 -2.85
CA ARG A 124 26.12 -3.95 -2.17
C ARG A 124 26.99 -5.18 -1.91
N GLY A 125 26.54 -6.38 -2.27
CA GLY A 125 27.26 -7.64 -2.06
C GLY A 125 28.30 -7.99 -3.14
N THR A 126 28.77 -7.02 -3.91
CA THR A 126 29.87 -7.18 -4.87
C THR A 126 31.08 -6.39 -4.39
N ASP A 127 31.84 -6.97 -3.46
CA ASP A 127 33.25 -6.66 -3.19
C ASP A 127 33.96 -7.97 -2.81
#